data_AF-A0A3A1P436-F1
#
_entry.id   AF-A0A3A1P436-F1
#
_cell.length_a   1.000
_cell.length_b   1.000
_cell.length_c   1.000
_cell.angle_alpha   90.00
_cell.angle_beta   90.00
_cell.angle_gamma   90.00
#
_symmetry.space_group_name_H-M   'P 1'
#
loop_
_entity.id
_entity.type
_entity.pdbx_description
1 polymer ?
#
loop_
_entity_poly.entity_id
_entity_poly.type
_entity_poly.pdbx_seq_one_letter_code
_entity_poly.pdbx_strand_id
1 'polypeptide(L)'
;MQRYRVLQTYVPPLIADWILEQSNTRDTSVSVVIRDHLVTAWNRDNDHADRPGGSDPARQMVFLTTALDALLASHPDDTLRKRTHAAYHRRLAQLGFIPARAKEAGDEE
;
A
#
# COMPACT_ATOMS: atom_id res chain seq x y z
N MET A 1 -32.94 -11.55 7.50
CA MET A 1 -32.54 -11.19 6.11
C MET A 1 -31.83 -9.84 6.17
N GLN A 2 -30.55 -9.76 5.80
CA GLN A 2 -29.87 -8.46 5.63
C GLN A 2 -30.52 -7.72 4.45
N ARG A 3 -30.94 -6.48 4.69
CA ARG A 3 -31.67 -5.68 3.70
C ARG A 3 -30.67 -4.78 2.98
N TYR A 4 -30.26 -5.17 1.77
CA TYR A 4 -29.40 -4.35 0.93
C TYR A 4 -30.14 -3.06 0.53
N ARG A 5 -29.41 -1.94 0.45
CA ARG A 5 -29.92 -0.67 -0.07
C ARG A 5 -29.38 -0.44 -1.48
N VAL A 6 -30.23 0.09 -2.36
CA VAL A 6 -29.84 0.48 -3.71
C VAL A 6 -29.22 1.88 -3.65
N LEU A 7 -28.03 2.02 -4.23
CA LEU A 7 -27.34 3.30 -4.40
C LEU A 7 -27.25 3.60 -5.89
N GLN A 8 -27.68 4.80 -6.28
CA GLN A 8 -27.53 5.33 -7.63
C GLN A 8 -26.57 6.51 -7.59
N THR A 9 -25.61 6.53 -8.50
CA THR A 9 -24.61 7.59 -8.59
C THR A 9 -24.17 7.80 -10.03
N TYR A 10 -23.57 8.95 -10.30
CA TYR A 10 -22.91 9.24 -11.56
C TYR A 10 -21.44 8.84 -11.47
N VAL A 11 -20.97 8.11 -12.49
CA VAL A 11 -19.57 7.71 -12.62
C VAL A 11 -19.01 8.23 -13.95
N PRO A 12 -17.75 8.68 -14.00
CA PRO A 12 -17.06 8.99 -15.24
C PRO A 12 -17.13 7.83 -16.24
N PRO A 13 -17.24 8.10 -17.56
CA PRO A 13 -17.37 7.06 -18.58
C PRO A 13 -16.29 5.98 -18.51
N LEU A 14 -15.03 6.39 -18.32
CA LEU A 14 -13.89 5.48 -18.17
C LEU A 14 -14.08 4.44 -17.04
N ILE A 15 -14.70 4.86 -15.93
CA ILE A 15 -14.96 3.96 -14.79
C ILE A 15 -16.14 3.04 -15.12
N ALA A 16 -17.18 3.55 -15.78
CA ALA A 16 -18.32 2.75 -16.19
C ALA A 16 -17.90 1.63 -17.16
N ASP A 17 -17.11 1.97 -18.18
CA ASP A 17 -16.61 1.02 -19.18
C ASP A 17 -15.74 -0.05 -18.52
N TRP A 18 -14.85 0.36 -17.62
CA TRP A 18 -14.03 -0.59 -16.86
C TRP A 18 -14.86 -1.53 -15.98
N ILE A 19 -15.91 -1.04 -15.30
CA ILE A 19 -16.79 -1.90 -14.50
C ILE A 19 -17.52 -2.93 -15.39
N LEU A 20 -17.98 -2.51 -16.58
CA LEU A 20 -18.64 -3.40 -17.54
C LEU A 20 -17.69 -4.48 -18.05
N GLU A 21 -16.45 -4.12 -18.37
CA GLU A 21 -15.41 -5.07 -18.78
C GLU A 21 -15.12 -6.09 -17.66
N GLN A 22 -15.02 -5.64 -16.41
CA GLN A 22 -14.83 -6.52 -15.26
C GLN A 22 -16.02 -7.47 -15.07
N SER A 23 -17.26 -6.99 -15.25
CA SER A 23 -18.45 -7.85 -15.14
C SER A 23 -18.47 -8.93 -16.20
N ASN A 24 -18.10 -8.59 -17.44
CA ASN A 24 -18.01 -9.55 -18.55
C ASN A 24 -16.89 -10.57 -18.32
N THR A 25 -15.72 -10.12 -17.87
CA THR A 25 -14.56 -10.99 -17.62
C THR A 25 -14.83 -12.02 -16.52
N ARG A 26 -15.63 -11.64 -15.51
CA ARG A 26 -15.94 -12.47 -14.35
C ARG A 26 -17.25 -13.25 -14.48
N ASP A 27 -17.94 -13.12 -15.62
CA ASP A 27 -19.30 -13.65 -15.85
C ASP A 27 -20.26 -13.34 -14.68
N THR A 28 -20.29 -12.08 -14.25
CA THR A 28 -21.08 -11.64 -13.11
C THR A 28 -21.81 -10.34 -13.40
N SER A 29 -22.72 -9.95 -12.50
CA SER A 29 -23.47 -8.70 -12.65
C SER A 29 -22.63 -7.47 -12.28
N VAL A 30 -22.91 -6.35 -12.94
CA VAL A 30 -22.33 -5.03 -12.62
C VAL A 30 -22.49 -4.67 -11.13
N SER A 31 -23.64 -4.99 -10.53
CA SER A 31 -23.90 -4.70 -9.12
C SER A 31 -23.01 -5.50 -8.16
N VAL A 32 -22.62 -6.72 -8.53
CA VAL A 32 -21.64 -7.53 -7.79
C VAL A 32 -20.27 -6.87 -7.85
N VAL A 33 -19.81 -6.47 -9.02
CA VAL A 33 -18.52 -5.79 -9.20
C VAL A 33 -18.46 -4.50 -8.37
N ILE A 34 -19.49 -3.66 -8.47
CA ILE A 34 -19.57 -2.40 -7.71
C ILE A 34 -19.59 -2.69 -6.21
N ARG A 35 -20.41 -3.64 -5.76
CA ARG A 35 -20.47 -4.01 -4.34
C ARG A 35 -19.12 -4.46 -3.83
N ASP A 36 -18.41 -5.32 -4.55
CA ASP A 36 -17.13 -5.86 -4.09
C ASP A 36 -16.06 -4.76 -3.99
N HIS A 37 -16.07 -3.79 -4.91
CA HIS A 37 -15.23 -2.60 -4.81
C HIS A 37 -15.58 -1.73 -3.60
N LEU A 38 -16.88 -1.48 -3.34
CA LEU A 38 -17.34 -0.71 -2.19
C LEU A 38 -16.99 -1.40 -0.86
N VAL A 39 -17.19 -2.72 -0.77
CA VAL A 39 -16.84 -3.51 0.42
C VAL A 39 -15.34 -3.52 0.64
N THR A 40 -14.54 -3.66 -0.41
CA THR A 40 -13.07 -3.62 -0.30
C THR A 40 -12.58 -2.26 0.18
N ALA A 41 -13.15 -1.16 -0.35
CA ALA A 41 -12.83 0.19 0.10
C ALA A 41 -13.26 0.40 1.56
N TRP A 42 -14.49 0.00 1.91
CA TRP A 42 -14.99 0.07 3.28
C TRP A 42 -14.09 -0.70 4.26
N ASN A 43 -13.75 -1.95 3.96
CA ASN A 43 -12.89 -2.75 4.80
C ASN A 43 -11.50 -2.14 4.92
N ARG A 44 -10.93 -1.62 3.83
CA ARG A 44 -9.64 -0.91 3.92
C ARG A 44 -9.69 0.24 4.91
N ASP A 45 -10.75 1.04 4.88
CA ASP A 45 -10.85 2.26 5.68
C ASP A 45 -11.33 1.98 7.12
N ASN A 46 -12.10 0.91 7.33
CA ASN A 46 -12.75 0.59 8.61
C ASN A 46 -12.11 -0.59 9.36
N ASP A 47 -11.36 -1.49 8.70
CA ASP A 47 -10.60 -2.55 9.38
C ASP A 47 -9.52 -1.96 10.30
N HIS A 48 -9.09 -0.71 10.09
CA HIS A 48 -8.18 -0.02 11.01
C HIS A 48 -8.81 0.24 12.39
N ALA A 49 -10.14 0.37 12.48
CA ALA A 49 -10.84 0.66 13.74
C ALA A 49 -11.04 -0.59 14.61
N ASP A 50 -11.18 -1.78 14.01
CA ASP A 50 -11.50 -3.04 14.71
C ASP A 50 -10.29 -3.91 15.05
N ARG A 51 -9.08 -3.44 14.75
CA ARG A 51 -7.86 -4.21 14.97
C ARG A 51 -7.37 -4.12 16.42
N PRO A 52 -7.19 -5.24 17.15
CA PRO A 52 -6.45 -5.21 18.40
C PRO A 52 -5.06 -4.65 18.10
N GLY A 53 -4.59 -3.70 18.92
CA GLY A 53 -3.51 -2.75 18.61
C GLY A 53 -2.16 -3.30 18.12
N GLY A 54 -1.98 -4.63 18.02
CA GLY A 54 -0.86 -5.30 17.35
C GLY A 54 -1.07 -5.63 15.85
N SER A 55 -2.27 -5.40 15.29
CA SER A 55 -2.57 -5.66 13.87
C SER A 55 -2.71 -4.41 12.99
N ASP A 56 -2.65 -3.23 13.61
CA ASP A 56 -2.56 -1.96 12.89
C ASP A 56 -1.27 -1.93 12.04
N PRO A 57 -1.38 -1.85 10.69
CA PRO A 57 -0.21 -1.84 9.80
C PRO A 57 0.78 -0.73 10.12
N ALA A 58 0.30 0.43 10.60
CA ALA A 58 1.16 1.54 10.97
C ALA A 58 2.02 1.18 12.20
N ARG A 59 1.39 0.61 13.25
CA ARG A 59 2.10 0.13 14.43
C ARG A 59 3.04 -1.03 14.13
N GLN A 60 2.63 -1.97 13.27
CA GLN A 60 3.48 -3.07 12.84
C GLN A 60 4.70 -2.56 12.07
N MET A 61 4.52 -1.58 11.19
CA MET A 61 5.63 -0.95 10.46
C MET A 61 6.60 -0.26 11.42
N VAL A 62 6.10 0.51 12.38
CA VAL A 62 6.92 1.17 13.41
C VAL A 62 7.67 0.15 14.26
N PHE A 63 7.01 -0.95 14.64
CA PHE A 63 7.65 -2.03 15.38
C PHE A 63 8.76 -2.70 14.56
N LEU A 64 8.51 -3.01 13.29
CA LEU A 64 9.48 -3.63 12.38
C LEU A 64 10.72 -2.75 12.18
N THR A 65 10.54 -1.46 11.93
CA THR A 65 11.67 -0.53 11.75
C THR A 65 12.47 -0.37 13.04
N THR A 66 11.78 -0.26 14.19
CA THR A 66 12.44 -0.16 15.50
C THR A 66 13.20 -1.44 15.87
N ALA A 67 12.60 -2.61 15.65
CA ALA A 67 13.24 -3.90 15.91
C ALA A 67 14.47 -4.12 15.01
N LEU A 68 14.37 -3.77 13.72
CA LEU A 68 15.50 -3.83 12.80
C LEU A 68 16.63 -2.90 13.25
N ASP A 69 16.31 -1.67 13.64
CA ASP A 69 17.32 -0.72 14.12
C ASP A 69 18.00 -1.21 15.42
N ALA A 70 17.24 -1.81 16.35
CA ALA A 70 17.80 -2.40 17.56
C ALA A 70 18.74 -3.57 17.24
N LEU A 71 18.36 -4.46 16.32
CA LEU A 71 19.21 -5.57 15.87
C LEU A 71 20.50 -5.06 15.22
N LEU A 72 20.40 -4.07 14.33
CA LEU A 72 21.55 -3.49 13.64
C LEU A 72 22.47 -2.72 14.59
N ALA A 73 21.92 -2.02 15.59
CA ALA A 73 22.69 -1.30 16.60
C ALA A 73 23.44 -2.22 17.56
N SER A 74 22.92 -3.43 17.81
CA SER A 74 23.58 -4.45 18.63
C SER A 74 24.61 -5.29 17.89
N HIS A 75 24.77 -5.08 16.58
CA HIS A 75 25.63 -5.91 15.74
C HIS A 75 27.11 -5.48 15.86
N PRO A 76 28.08 -6.42 15.87
CA PRO A 76 29.51 -6.10 15.96
C PRO A 76 30.11 -5.31 14.79
N ASP A 77 29.33 -5.10 13.71
CA ASP A 77 29.76 -4.38 12.51
C ASP A 77 29.00 -3.05 12.46
N ASP A 78 29.66 -1.99 12.90
CA ASP A 78 29.10 -0.63 12.96
C ASP A 78 28.73 -0.07 11.57
N THR A 79 29.24 -0.67 10.49
CA THR A 79 28.94 -0.25 9.12
C THR A 79 27.67 -0.89 8.55
N LEU A 80 27.21 -1.99 9.17
CA LEU A 80 26.09 -2.80 8.68
C LEU A 80 24.79 -1.98 8.63
N ARG A 81 24.56 -1.12 9.62
CA ARG A 81 23.39 -0.24 9.66
C ARG A 81 23.35 0.68 8.44
N LYS A 82 24.44 1.38 8.15
CA LYS A 82 24.55 2.31 7.00
C LYS A 82 24.36 1.57 5.67
N ARG A 83 24.96 0.38 5.52
CA ARG A 83 24.82 -0.45 4.32
C ARG A 83 23.38 -0.93 4.10
N THR A 84 22.68 -1.30 5.17
CA THR A 84 21.28 -1.75 5.12
C THR A 84 20.35 -0.63 4.66
N HIS A 85 20.49 0.58 5.23
CA HIS A 85 19.71 1.74 4.76
C HIS A 85 20.01 2.10 3.30
N ALA A 86 21.28 2.04 2.88
CA ALA A 86 21.64 2.30 1.48
C ALA A 86 21.03 1.28 0.52
N ALA A 87 21.02 -0.01 0.89
CA ALA A 87 20.37 -1.07 0.12
C ALA A 87 18.85 -0.87 0.05
N TYR A 88 18.22 -0.51 1.17
CA TYR A 88 16.79 -0.19 1.23
C TYR A 88 16.42 0.96 0.28
N HIS A 89 17.17 2.06 0.31
CA HIS A 89 16.97 3.18 -0.62
C HIS A 89 17.11 2.77 -2.09
N ARG A 90 18.14 1.98 -2.43
CA ARG A 90 18.30 1.45 -3.81
C ARG A 90 17.09 0.60 -4.23
N ARG A 91 16.57 -0.22 -3.34
CA ARG A 91 15.39 -1.07 -3.59
C ARG A 91 14.14 -0.22 -3.81
N LEU A 92 13.93 0.81 -3.00
CA LEU A 92 12.81 1.74 -3.18
C LEU A 92 12.87 2.47 -4.54
N ALA A 93 14.06 2.91 -4.95
CA ALA A 93 14.26 3.53 -6.25
C ALA A 93 14.00 2.56 -7.40
N GLN A 94 14.46 1.31 -7.30
CA GLN A 94 14.19 0.26 -8.30
C GLN A 94 12.70 -0.04 -8.46
N LEU A 95 11.94 0.07 -7.37
CA LEU A 95 10.50 -0.18 -7.35
C LEU A 95 9.67 1.07 -7.66
N GLY A 96 10.30 2.23 -7.92
CA GLY A 96 9.62 3.47 -8.26
C GLY A 96 8.94 4.20 -7.10
N PHE A 97 9.20 3.79 -5.85
CA PHE A 97 8.62 4.43 -4.66
C PHE A 97 9.30 5.76 -4.31
N ILE A 98 10.54 5.96 -4.74
CA ILE A 98 11.27 7.22 -4.61
C ILE A 98 11.97 7.52 -5.94
N PRO A 99 12.16 8.82 -6.29
CA PRO A 99 12.97 9.17 -7.44
C PRO A 99 14.37 8.60 -7.25
N ALA A 100 14.89 7.94 -8.29
CA ALA A 100 16.28 7.50 -8.30
C ALA A 100 17.14 8.75 -8.10
N ARG A 101 17.92 8.76 -7.01
CA ARG A 101 18.74 9.92 -6.62
C ARG A 101 19.50 10.38 -7.86
N ALA A 102 19.12 11.55 -8.39
CA ALA A 102 19.85 12.16 -9.49
C ALA A 102 21.29 12.25 -9.00
N LYS A 103 22.23 11.71 -9.78
CA LYS A 103 23.66 11.93 -9.58
C LYS A 103 23.82 13.41 -9.28
N GLU A 104 24.26 13.74 -8.07
CA GLU A 104 24.69 15.09 -7.74
C GLU A 104 25.72 15.45 -8.81
N ALA A 105 25.33 16.38 -9.68
CA ALA A 105 26.17 16.95 -10.69
C ALA A 105 27.05 17.99 -10.01
N GLY A 106 28.37 17.85 -10.20
CA GLY A 106 29.34 18.92 -9.97
C GLY A 106 29.95 18.93 -8.58
N ASP A 107 30.90 18.02 -8.36
CA ASP A 107 32.12 18.37 -7.63
C ASP A 107 33.09 18.86 -8.71
N GLU A 108 33.27 20.17 -8.81
CA GLU A 108 34.33 20.87 -9.58
C GLU A 108 34.20 22.37 -9.28
N GLU A 109 34.76 22.82 -8.14
CA GLU A 109 35.97 23.68 -8.03
C GLU A 109 36.15 24.24 -6.60
#